data_AF-A0A484WCP0-F1
#
_entry.id   AF-A0A484WCP0-F1
#
_cell.length_a   1.000
_cell.length_b   1.000
_cell.length_c   1.000
_cell.angle_alpha   90.00
_cell.angle_beta   90.00
_cell.angle_gamma   90.00
#
_symmetry.space_group_name_H-M   'P 1'
#
loop_
_entity.id
_entity.type
_entity.pdbx_description
1 polymer ?
#
loop_
_entity_poly.entity_id
_entity_poly.type
_entity_poly.pdbx_seq_one_letter_code
_entity_poly.pdbx_strand_id
1 'polypeptide(L)'
;MTTNGAAIMPAACVLPSKWCAPYANVWAQILLSSTACRCSTWWEGGGTFDETVQLAQAIEAAGATIINTGIGWHEARIPTIATPVPRAAFSWVTRKLKGKVSVPLVTTNRINDPQVAEEVIARGDADMVSMARPFLADAAILSKAQSGRADEINTCIGCNQACLDQIFAGKVTSCLVNPRACHETKMPVTPAVTPKRLAVVGAVPPGWRLR
;
A
#
# COMPACT_ATOMS: atom_id res chain seq x y z
N MET A 1 -43.43 31.88 4.39
CA MET A 1 -42.94 30.98 5.47
C MET A 1 -43.41 29.59 5.06
N THR A 2 -42.60 28.65 4.60
CA THR A 2 -41.21 28.27 4.89
C THR A 2 -40.60 27.63 3.64
N THR A 3 -39.33 27.93 3.38
CA THR A 3 -38.53 27.43 2.26
C THR A 3 -37.64 26.26 2.70
N ASN A 4 -37.46 25.29 1.78
CA ASN A 4 -36.31 24.41 1.57
C ASN A 4 -36.02 23.34 2.65
N GLY A 5 -35.60 22.12 2.33
CA GLY A 5 -35.18 21.52 1.07
C GLY A 5 -34.23 20.35 1.34
N ALA A 6 -34.30 19.33 0.47
CA ALA A 6 -33.28 18.34 0.16
C ALA A 6 -32.81 17.38 1.28
N ALA A 7 -33.49 16.23 1.35
CA ALA A 7 -32.86 14.97 1.73
C ALA A 7 -31.85 14.57 0.64
N ILE A 8 -30.55 14.73 0.92
CA ILE A 8 -29.46 14.17 0.12
C ILE A 8 -28.43 13.63 1.11
N MET A 9 -28.50 12.33 1.38
CA MET A 9 -27.35 11.56 1.86
C MET A 9 -26.51 11.18 0.64
N PRO A 10 -25.18 11.38 0.67
CA PRO A 10 -24.33 10.53 -0.14
C PRO A 10 -23.11 9.97 0.62
N ALA A 11 -22.90 8.67 0.39
CA ALA A 11 -21.63 7.94 0.39
C ALA A 11 -20.90 7.70 1.72
N ALA A 12 -21.61 7.22 2.74
CA ALA A 12 -21.05 6.23 3.65
C ALA A 12 -21.16 4.84 2.99
N CYS A 13 -20.02 4.21 2.69
CA CYS A 13 -19.86 2.75 2.54
C CYS A 13 -21.01 1.99 1.83
N VAL A 14 -21.08 2.03 0.48
CA VAL A 14 -21.90 1.05 -0.27
C VAL A 14 -21.08 -0.23 -0.47
N LEU A 15 -20.88 -0.97 0.61
CA LEU A 15 -20.74 -2.43 0.54
C LEU A 15 -21.94 -3.03 1.27
N PRO A 16 -22.56 -4.11 0.76
CA PRO A 16 -23.70 -4.73 1.40
C PRO A 16 -23.40 -5.03 2.87
N SER A 17 -24.33 -4.67 3.74
CA SER A 17 -24.32 -4.74 5.22
C SER A 17 -23.89 -6.08 5.85
N LYS A 18 -23.61 -7.10 5.06
CA LYS A 18 -23.17 -8.43 5.50
C LYS A 18 -21.65 -8.58 5.57
N TRP A 19 -20.85 -7.64 5.03
CA TRP A 19 -19.39 -7.75 5.00
C TRP A 19 -18.64 -6.93 6.07
N CYS A 20 -19.27 -5.92 6.67
CA CYS A 20 -18.63 -5.10 7.73
C CYS A 20 -18.63 -5.74 9.13
N ALA A 21 -19.50 -6.73 9.38
CA ALA A 21 -19.78 -7.20 10.74
C ALA A 21 -18.64 -8.00 11.43
N PRO A 22 -17.79 -8.80 10.76
CA PRO A 22 -16.81 -9.61 11.49
C PRO A 22 -15.45 -8.94 11.76
N TYR A 23 -15.13 -7.83 11.08
CA TYR A 23 -13.75 -7.26 11.08
C TYR A 23 -13.64 -5.84 11.69
N ALA A 24 -14.75 -5.23 12.10
CA ALA A 24 -14.78 -3.88 12.68
C ALA A 24 -13.88 -3.72 13.92
N ASN A 25 -13.56 -4.82 14.61
CA ASN A 25 -12.86 -4.79 15.90
C ASN A 25 -11.32 -4.86 15.79
N VAL A 26 -10.74 -5.03 14.59
CA VAL A 26 -9.30 -5.33 14.46
C VAL A 26 -8.59 -4.45 13.45
N TRP A 27 -9.24 -4.04 12.36
CA TRP A 27 -8.58 -3.26 11.31
C TRP A 27 -9.60 -2.46 10.50
N ALA A 28 -9.45 -1.14 10.46
CA ALA A 28 -10.24 -0.29 9.58
C ALA A 28 -9.34 0.33 8.51
N GLN A 29 -9.72 0.18 7.24
CA GLN A 29 -9.12 0.91 6.14
C GLN A 29 -9.98 2.13 5.84
N ILE A 30 -9.43 3.30 6.08
CA ILE A 30 -10.04 4.54 5.62
C ILE A 30 -9.42 4.86 4.29
N LEU A 31 -10.23 4.71 3.24
CA LEU A 31 -9.93 5.25 1.93
C LEU A 31 -9.91 6.77 2.05
N LEU A 32 -8.73 7.29 2.38
CA LEU A 32 -8.32 8.63 2.04
C LEU A 32 -8.13 8.64 0.52
N SER A 33 -9.25 8.64 -0.23
CA SER A 33 -9.16 9.23 -1.55
C SER A 33 -8.44 10.58 -1.37
N SER A 34 -7.62 10.97 -2.33
CA SER A 34 -6.82 12.21 -2.26
C SER A 34 -7.68 13.48 -2.04
N THR A 35 -8.99 13.34 -1.89
CA THR A 35 -10.01 14.23 -1.33
C THR A 35 -9.71 14.83 0.05
N ALA A 36 -8.78 14.27 0.84
CA ALA A 36 -8.25 14.93 2.03
C ALA A 36 -7.45 16.22 1.74
N CYS A 37 -7.18 16.50 0.46
CA CYS A 37 -6.84 17.81 -0.08
C CYS A 37 -8.01 18.29 -0.96
N ARG A 38 -8.78 19.26 -0.48
CA ARG A 38 -9.96 19.80 -1.19
C ARG A 38 -9.56 20.38 -2.57
N CYS A 39 -9.87 19.72 -3.69
CA CYS A 39 -10.02 20.35 -5.03
C CYS A 39 -10.63 19.39 -6.07
N SER A 40 -11.58 19.90 -6.85
CA SER A 40 -12.40 19.35 -7.95
C SER A 40 -11.66 18.78 -9.17
N THR A 41 -10.44 18.28 -9.04
CA THR A 41 -9.54 18.07 -10.19
C THR A 41 -9.36 16.62 -10.64
N TRP A 42 -9.88 15.63 -9.90
CA TRP A 42 -9.47 14.22 -10.13
C TRP A 42 -10.62 13.25 -10.39
N TRP A 43 -11.80 13.54 -9.82
CA TRP A 43 -13.08 12.90 -10.09
C TRP A 43 -14.20 13.81 -9.58
N GLU A 44 -15.29 13.94 -10.33
CA GLU A 44 -16.46 14.71 -9.90
C GLU A 44 -17.23 13.91 -8.83
N GLY A 45 -17.28 14.41 -7.58
CA GLY A 45 -18.04 13.80 -6.48
C GLY A 45 -17.26 13.06 -5.39
N GLY A 46 -15.95 13.27 -5.26
CA GLY A 46 -15.19 12.76 -4.10
C GLY A 46 -15.57 13.45 -2.78
N GLY A 47 -15.34 12.78 -1.64
CA GLY A 47 -15.56 13.34 -0.31
C GLY A 47 -14.63 14.52 0.04
N THR A 48 -14.71 15.02 1.26
CA THR A 48 -13.87 16.10 1.78
C THR A 48 -12.98 15.62 2.92
N PHE A 49 -11.96 16.42 3.28
CA PHE A 49 -11.13 16.11 4.43
C PHE A 49 -11.93 16.08 5.74
N ASP A 50 -12.87 17.00 5.90
CA ASP A 50 -13.70 17.10 7.12
C ASP A 50 -14.59 15.87 7.26
N GLU A 51 -15.19 15.40 6.16
CA GLU A 51 -15.92 14.12 6.13
C GLU A 51 -15.01 12.93 6.46
N THR A 52 -13.74 12.97 6.02
CA THR A 52 -12.79 11.90 6.35
C THR A 52 -12.43 11.89 7.83
N VAL A 53 -12.27 13.06 8.45
CA VAL A 53 -12.04 13.18 9.89
C VAL A 53 -13.25 12.67 10.67
N GLN A 54 -14.46 13.07 10.27
CA GLN A 54 -15.71 12.59 10.89
C GLN A 54 -15.83 11.07 10.79
N LEU A 55 -15.53 10.50 9.61
CA LEU A 55 -15.53 9.06 9.41
C LEU A 55 -14.46 8.36 10.27
N ALA A 56 -13.26 8.93 10.37
CA ALA A 56 -12.19 8.38 11.18
C ALA A 56 -12.55 8.33 12.68
N GLN A 57 -13.15 9.39 13.19
CA GLN A 57 -13.63 9.45 14.58
C GLN A 57 -14.81 8.50 14.81
N ALA A 58 -15.72 8.36 13.85
CA ALA A 58 -16.82 7.41 13.93
C ALA A 58 -16.32 5.95 13.95
N ILE A 59 -15.30 5.63 13.15
CA ILE A 59 -14.65 4.32 13.10
C ILE A 59 -13.89 4.02 14.39
N GLU A 60 -13.18 5.01 14.93
CA GLU A 60 -12.54 4.90 16.24
C GLU A 60 -13.58 4.65 17.34
N ALA A 61 -14.68 5.41 17.37
CA ALA A 61 -15.78 5.21 18.31
C ALA A 61 -16.47 3.84 18.14
N ALA A 62 -16.47 3.29 16.93
CA ALA A 62 -16.96 1.94 16.64
C ALA A 62 -16.01 0.82 17.13
N GLY A 63 -14.83 1.15 17.65
CA GLY A 63 -13.90 0.21 18.28
C GLY A 63 -12.71 -0.21 17.41
N ALA A 64 -12.40 0.51 16.33
CA ALA A 64 -11.20 0.23 15.55
C ALA A 64 -9.93 0.43 16.40
N THR A 65 -8.97 -0.49 16.31
CA THR A 65 -7.71 -0.41 17.06
C THR A 65 -6.60 0.27 16.28
N ILE A 66 -6.67 0.27 14.95
CA ILE A 66 -5.71 0.86 14.01
C ILE A 66 -6.48 1.37 12.79
N ILE A 67 -6.07 2.52 12.26
CA ILE A 67 -6.57 3.05 10.99
C ILE A 67 -5.46 3.02 9.94
N ASN A 68 -5.68 2.28 8.86
CA ASN A 68 -4.81 2.30 7.70
C ASN A 68 -5.36 3.27 6.64
N THR A 69 -4.46 4.06 6.07
CA THR A 69 -4.80 4.96 4.96
C THR A 69 -4.84 4.20 3.64
N GLY A 70 -5.82 4.50 2.79
CA GLY A 70 -5.88 4.03 1.41
C GLY A 70 -5.95 5.21 0.46
N ILE A 71 -5.07 5.26 -0.55
CA ILE A 71 -4.96 6.41 -1.45
C ILE A 71 -5.46 6.09 -2.86
N GLY A 72 -6.43 6.90 -3.29
CA GLY A 72 -6.99 6.85 -4.64
C GLY A 72 -8.14 5.85 -4.79
N TRP A 73 -8.55 5.67 -6.04
CA TRP A 73 -9.63 4.80 -6.47
C TRP A 73 -9.23 4.16 -7.80
N HIS A 74 -9.74 2.98 -8.16
CA HIS A 74 -9.29 2.28 -9.37
C HIS A 74 -9.56 3.06 -10.65
N GLU A 75 -10.64 3.86 -10.66
CA GLU A 75 -11.08 4.72 -11.75
C GLU A 75 -10.34 6.08 -11.78
N ALA A 76 -9.52 6.39 -10.77
CA ALA A 76 -8.79 7.64 -10.70
C ALA A 76 -7.73 7.72 -11.81
N ARG A 77 -7.64 8.88 -12.48
CA ARG A 77 -6.69 9.11 -13.57
C ARG A 77 -5.28 9.50 -13.10
N ILE A 78 -5.08 9.67 -11.80
CA ILE A 78 -3.76 9.95 -11.21
C ILE A 78 -3.09 8.63 -10.83
N PRO A 79 -1.83 8.40 -11.22
CA PRO A 79 -1.09 7.27 -10.71
C PRO A 79 -0.82 7.44 -9.20
N THR A 80 -1.23 6.46 -8.40
CA THR A 80 -0.97 6.45 -6.93
C THR A 80 0.10 5.44 -6.50
N ILE A 81 0.40 4.45 -7.36
CA ILE A 81 1.26 3.32 -7.00
C ILE A 81 2.32 2.96 -8.05
N ALA A 82 2.19 3.41 -9.30
CA ALA A 82 3.11 3.09 -10.40
C ALA A 82 4.51 3.71 -10.22
N THR A 83 5.51 3.27 -10.99
CA THR A 83 6.91 3.73 -10.95
C THR A 83 7.11 5.25 -10.97
N PRO A 84 6.35 6.05 -11.75
CA PRO A 84 6.55 7.51 -11.78
C PRO A 84 6.22 8.23 -10.46
N VAL A 85 5.45 7.60 -9.58
CA VAL A 85 5.08 8.19 -8.28
C VAL A 85 6.34 8.27 -7.39
N PRO A 86 6.62 9.37 -6.67
CA PRO A 86 7.74 9.43 -5.75
C PRO A 86 7.61 8.42 -4.59
N ARG A 87 8.75 8.07 -3.96
CA ARG A 87 8.72 7.27 -2.72
C ARG A 87 7.99 8.05 -1.62
N ALA A 88 7.14 7.36 -0.85
CA ALA A 88 6.34 7.95 0.24
C ALA A 88 5.53 9.22 -0.15
N ALA A 89 5.12 9.36 -1.43
CA ALA A 89 4.49 10.58 -1.96
C ALA A 89 3.22 11.05 -1.22
N PHE A 90 2.60 10.17 -0.43
CA PHE A 90 1.35 10.42 0.26
C PHE A 90 1.45 10.37 1.79
N SER A 91 2.66 10.29 2.37
CA SER A 91 2.82 10.23 3.84
C SER A 91 2.18 11.44 4.54
N TRP A 92 2.27 12.61 3.90
CA TRP A 92 1.65 13.85 4.37
C TRP A 92 0.12 13.76 4.49
N VAL A 93 -0.56 12.88 3.73
CA VAL A 93 -2.01 12.69 3.83
C VAL A 93 -2.36 12.06 5.17
N THR A 94 -1.65 11.00 5.55
CA THR A 94 -1.78 10.37 6.86
C THR A 94 -1.44 11.33 7.98
N ARG A 95 -0.38 12.14 7.80
CA ARG A 95 0.03 13.17 8.76
C ARG A 95 -1.10 14.14 9.10
N LYS A 96 -1.94 14.51 8.14
CA LYS A 96 -3.08 15.43 8.39
C LYS A 96 -4.10 14.86 9.39
N LEU A 97 -4.24 13.54 9.49
CA LEU A 97 -5.13 12.89 10.46
C LEU A 97 -4.50 12.77 11.86
N LYS A 98 -3.19 12.98 12.01
CA LYS A 98 -2.53 12.94 13.33
C LYS A 98 -3.14 14.00 14.25
N GLY A 99 -3.48 13.59 15.47
CA GLY A 99 -4.12 14.44 16.47
C GLY A 99 -5.63 14.66 16.26
N LYS A 100 -6.25 14.06 15.22
CA LYS A 100 -7.71 14.05 15.04
C LYS A 100 -8.38 12.77 15.57
N VAL A 101 -7.60 11.71 15.69
CA VAL A 101 -7.94 10.41 16.31
C VAL A 101 -6.81 10.00 17.25
N SER A 102 -7.11 9.15 18.23
CA SER A 102 -6.15 8.64 19.21
C SER A 102 -5.54 7.28 18.80
N VAL A 103 -6.23 6.52 17.97
CA VAL A 103 -5.73 5.24 17.44
C VAL A 103 -4.51 5.41 16.52
N PRO A 104 -3.56 4.44 16.51
CA PRO A 104 -2.42 4.46 15.60
C PRO A 104 -2.81 4.56 14.14
N LEU A 105 -2.05 5.36 13.38
CA LEU A 105 -2.25 5.57 11.95
C LEU A 105 -1.17 4.87 11.13
N VAL A 106 -1.59 4.16 10.07
CA VAL A 106 -0.69 3.51 9.10
C VAL A 106 -0.69 4.28 7.78
N THR A 107 0.50 4.71 7.34
CA THR A 107 0.66 5.31 6.00
C THR A 107 1.10 4.28 4.98
N THR A 108 0.75 4.48 3.71
CA THR A 108 0.96 3.51 2.64
C THR A 108 1.45 4.18 1.36
N ASN A 109 1.51 3.39 0.28
CA ASN A 109 1.87 3.75 -1.08
C ASN A 109 3.34 4.14 -1.28
N ARG A 110 3.99 3.39 -2.17
CA ARG A 110 5.36 3.68 -2.65
C ARG A 110 6.43 3.82 -1.56
N ILE A 111 6.20 3.21 -0.40
CA ILE A 111 7.24 2.96 0.60
C ILE A 111 7.81 1.59 0.28
N ASN A 112 9.03 1.55 -0.25
CA ASN A 112 9.70 0.34 -0.74
C ASN A 112 11.15 0.23 -0.28
N ASP A 113 11.52 1.05 0.70
CA ASP A 113 12.88 1.21 1.22
C ASP A 113 12.78 1.36 2.74
N PRO A 114 13.49 0.53 3.54
CA PRO A 114 13.45 0.61 4.99
C PRO A 114 13.89 1.97 5.54
N GLN A 115 14.86 2.64 4.90
CA GLN A 115 15.30 3.96 5.35
C GLN A 115 14.20 5.00 5.16
N VAL A 116 13.50 4.96 4.02
CA VAL A 116 12.35 5.86 3.78
C VAL A 116 11.21 5.57 4.76
N ALA A 117 10.97 4.31 5.10
CA ALA A 117 9.99 3.95 6.13
C ALA A 117 10.36 4.54 7.50
N GLU A 118 11.62 4.40 7.92
CA GLU A 118 12.13 4.96 9.16
C GLU A 118 11.99 6.49 9.18
N GLU A 119 12.40 7.17 8.12
CA GLU A 119 12.28 8.62 8.01
C GLU A 119 10.83 9.10 8.10
N VAL A 120 9.87 8.36 7.52
CA VAL A 120 8.43 8.67 7.61
C VAL A 120 7.94 8.59 9.06
N ILE A 121 8.33 7.55 9.79
CA ILE A 121 7.95 7.36 11.20
C ILE A 121 8.65 8.41 12.08
N ALA A 122 9.95 8.62 11.90
CA ALA A 122 10.74 9.59 12.67
C ALA A 122 10.26 11.04 12.49
N ARG A 123 9.75 11.40 11.31
CA ARG A 123 9.10 12.71 11.08
C ARG A 123 7.73 12.84 11.73
N GLY A 124 7.13 11.74 12.21
CA GLY A 124 5.79 11.71 12.80
C GLY A 124 4.66 11.74 11.76
N ASP A 125 4.92 11.34 10.51
CA ASP A 125 3.88 11.30 9.47
C ASP A 125 2.84 10.19 9.75
N ALA A 126 3.27 9.10 10.40
CA ALA A 126 2.45 7.96 10.78
C ALA A 126 3.09 7.18 11.94
N ASP A 127 2.32 6.31 12.58
CA ASP A 127 2.80 5.40 13.64
C ASP A 127 3.35 4.09 13.05
N MET A 128 2.89 3.72 11.85
CA MET A 128 3.34 2.54 11.12
C MET A 128 3.37 2.82 9.61
N VAL A 129 4.11 1.99 8.88
CA VAL A 129 4.10 1.98 7.42
C VAL A 129 3.52 0.68 6.89
N SER A 130 2.76 0.78 5.80
CA SER A 130 2.24 -0.36 5.05
C SER A 130 3.08 -0.57 3.79
N MET A 131 3.58 -1.79 3.63
CA MET A 131 4.29 -2.25 2.45
C MET A 131 3.58 -3.49 1.91
N ALA A 132 3.17 -3.48 0.64
CA ALA A 132 2.59 -4.65 -0.01
C ALA A 132 3.57 -5.24 -1.05
N ARG A 133 3.70 -4.59 -2.20
CA ARG A 133 4.59 -5.02 -3.30
C ARG A 133 6.07 -5.19 -2.91
N PRO A 134 6.65 -4.45 -1.95
CA PRO A 134 8.00 -4.74 -1.46
C PRO A 134 8.16 -6.17 -0.92
N PHE A 135 7.15 -6.76 -0.28
CA PHE A 135 7.22 -8.16 0.18
C PHE A 135 7.12 -9.17 -0.96
N LEU A 136 6.46 -8.85 -2.07
CA LEU A 136 6.53 -9.67 -3.28
C LEU A 136 7.93 -9.63 -3.90
N ALA A 137 8.58 -8.47 -3.90
CA ALA A 137 9.93 -8.32 -4.42
C ALA A 137 10.98 -8.99 -3.51
N ASP A 138 10.82 -8.87 -2.19
CA ASP A 138 11.72 -9.45 -1.20
C ASP A 138 10.99 -9.78 0.10
N ALA A 139 10.73 -11.06 0.33
CA ALA A 139 10.13 -11.54 1.58
C ALA A 139 11.05 -11.32 2.80
N ALA A 140 12.37 -11.14 2.59
CA ALA A 140 13.36 -10.93 3.64
C ALA A 140 13.70 -9.44 3.84
N ILE A 141 12.91 -8.50 3.29
CA ILE A 141 13.18 -7.06 3.36
C ILE A 141 13.46 -6.57 4.79
N LEU A 142 12.64 -7.00 5.77
CA LEU A 142 12.79 -6.57 7.16
C LEU A 142 14.00 -7.21 7.85
N SER A 143 14.22 -8.51 7.67
CA SER A 143 15.35 -9.21 8.30
C SER A 143 16.69 -8.75 7.74
N LYS A 144 16.75 -8.43 6.44
CA LYS A 144 17.90 -7.78 5.80
C LYS A 144 18.16 -6.39 6.37
N ALA A 145 17.13 -5.55 6.46
CA ALA A 145 17.24 -4.22 7.06
C ALA A 145 17.76 -4.29 8.50
N GLN A 146 17.16 -5.15 9.33
CA GLN A 146 17.53 -5.34 10.73
C GLN A 146 18.98 -5.84 10.91
N SER A 147 19.50 -6.60 9.96
CA SER A 147 20.87 -7.14 9.99
C SER A 147 21.89 -6.27 9.22
N GLY A 148 21.54 -5.04 8.84
CA GLY A 148 22.44 -4.12 8.15
C GLY A 148 22.75 -4.49 6.70
N ARG A 149 21.96 -5.39 6.09
CA ARG A 149 22.12 -5.88 4.70
C ARG A 149 21.13 -5.23 3.75
N ALA A 150 20.91 -3.93 3.90
CA ALA A 150 19.93 -3.19 3.10
C ALA A 150 20.31 -3.17 1.60
N ASP A 151 21.59 -3.24 1.28
CA ASP A 151 22.16 -3.38 -0.07
C ASP A 151 21.80 -4.71 -0.75
N GLU A 152 21.42 -5.74 0.02
CA GLU A 152 20.94 -7.02 -0.50
C GLU A 152 19.44 -7.05 -0.81
N ILE A 153 18.69 -5.97 -0.52
CA ILE A 153 17.24 -5.93 -0.70
C ILE A 153 16.88 -5.89 -2.17
N ASN A 154 16.06 -6.85 -2.60
CA ASN A 154 15.50 -6.88 -3.95
C ASN A 154 14.33 -5.88 -4.05
N THR A 155 14.66 -4.63 -4.34
CA THR A 155 13.74 -3.50 -4.22
C THR A 155 12.61 -3.56 -5.25
N CYS A 156 11.36 -3.38 -4.80
CA CYS A 156 10.23 -3.24 -5.69
C CYS A 156 10.33 -1.94 -6.52
N ILE A 157 10.36 -2.05 -7.85
CA ILE A 157 10.46 -0.88 -8.75
C ILE A 157 9.11 -0.24 -9.11
N GLY A 158 8.00 -0.78 -8.60
CA GLY A 158 6.66 -0.24 -8.85
C GLY A 158 6.11 -0.46 -10.28
N CYS A 159 6.63 -1.44 -11.02
CA CYS A 159 6.31 -1.65 -12.45
C CYS A 159 4.89 -2.17 -12.73
N ASN A 160 4.22 -2.77 -11.74
CA ASN A 160 2.88 -3.36 -11.83
C ASN A 160 2.70 -4.59 -12.76
N GLN A 161 3.64 -4.85 -13.67
CA GLN A 161 3.57 -5.89 -14.70
C GLN A 161 3.25 -7.31 -14.21
N ALA A 162 3.99 -7.80 -13.22
CA ALA A 162 3.84 -9.18 -12.75
C ALA A 162 2.87 -9.31 -11.57
N CYS A 163 2.55 -8.21 -10.89
CA CYS A 163 1.66 -8.21 -9.75
C CYS A 163 0.25 -7.76 -10.17
N LEU A 164 0.05 -6.44 -10.31
CA LEU A 164 -1.26 -5.88 -10.60
C LEU A 164 -1.80 -6.27 -11.97
N ASP A 165 -1.00 -6.18 -13.03
CA ASP A 165 -1.50 -6.45 -14.38
C ASP A 165 -1.89 -7.94 -14.54
N GLN A 166 -1.18 -8.85 -13.86
CA GLN A 166 -1.54 -10.27 -13.82
C GLN A 166 -2.86 -10.51 -13.10
N ILE A 167 -3.06 -9.96 -11.89
CA ILE A 167 -4.29 -10.19 -11.14
C ILE A 167 -5.50 -9.53 -11.79
N PHE A 168 -5.33 -8.37 -12.43
CA PHE A 168 -6.39 -7.76 -13.23
C PHE A 168 -6.77 -8.57 -14.47
N ALA A 169 -5.83 -9.36 -15.00
CA ALA A 169 -6.10 -10.35 -16.05
C ALA A 169 -6.60 -11.71 -15.51
N GLY A 170 -6.92 -11.81 -14.21
CA GLY A 170 -7.38 -13.06 -13.58
C GLY A 170 -6.30 -14.13 -13.43
N LYS A 171 -5.02 -13.76 -13.50
CA LYS A 171 -3.87 -14.66 -13.36
C LYS A 171 -3.27 -14.55 -11.96
N VAL A 172 -2.50 -15.57 -11.58
CA VAL A 172 -1.77 -15.58 -10.30
C VAL A 172 -0.73 -14.46 -10.30
N THR A 173 -0.71 -13.66 -9.23
CA THR A 173 0.29 -12.62 -9.02
C THR A 173 1.69 -13.21 -8.93
N SER A 174 2.68 -12.46 -9.41
CA SER A 174 4.11 -12.74 -9.23
C SER A 174 4.87 -11.41 -9.08
N CYS A 175 6.19 -11.41 -9.26
CA CYS A 175 7.01 -10.20 -9.25
C CYS A 175 8.07 -10.26 -10.35
N LEU A 176 8.29 -9.14 -11.04
CA LEU A 176 9.27 -9.05 -12.13
C LEU A 176 10.68 -9.34 -11.64
N VAL A 177 11.02 -8.80 -10.46
CA VAL A 177 12.36 -8.99 -9.87
C VAL A 177 12.44 -10.23 -8.98
N ASN A 178 11.30 -10.89 -8.69
CA ASN A 178 11.24 -12.12 -7.91
C ASN A 178 10.19 -13.08 -8.49
N PRO A 179 10.57 -13.90 -9.49
CA PRO A 179 9.64 -14.84 -10.12
C PRO A 179 9.05 -15.88 -9.15
N ARG A 180 9.71 -16.13 -8.00
CA ARG A 180 9.25 -17.07 -6.98
C ARG A 180 8.10 -16.53 -6.15
N ALA A 181 7.81 -15.23 -6.19
CA ALA A 181 6.70 -14.63 -5.46
C ALA A 181 5.38 -15.32 -5.80
N CYS A 182 4.66 -15.77 -4.77
CA CYS A 182 3.42 -16.56 -4.87
C CYS A 182 3.57 -17.92 -5.57
N HIS A 183 4.81 -18.40 -5.77
CA HIS A 183 5.15 -19.69 -6.38
C HIS A 183 6.15 -20.47 -5.52
N GLU A 184 6.29 -20.11 -4.24
CA GLU A 184 7.36 -20.56 -3.36
C GLU A 184 7.36 -22.09 -3.18
N THR A 185 6.18 -22.70 -3.09
CA THR A 185 5.99 -24.15 -2.96
C THR A 185 6.22 -24.91 -4.26
N LYS A 186 6.01 -24.26 -5.42
CA LYS A 186 6.21 -24.84 -6.75
C LYS A 186 7.65 -24.67 -7.25
N MET A 187 8.38 -23.71 -6.70
CA MET A 187 9.77 -23.38 -7.04
C MET A 187 10.67 -23.47 -5.80
N PRO A 188 10.86 -24.67 -5.22
CA PRO A 188 11.80 -24.85 -4.13
C PRO A 188 13.24 -24.60 -4.61
N VAL A 189 14.06 -23.97 -3.77
CA VAL A 189 15.49 -23.80 -4.03
C VAL A 189 16.19 -24.92 -3.28
N THR A 190 16.74 -25.88 -4.02
CA THR A 190 17.47 -27.03 -3.46
C THR A 190 18.92 -27.01 -3.94
N PRO A 191 19.86 -27.57 -3.16
CA PRO A 191 21.23 -27.75 -3.61
C PRO A 191 21.29 -28.55 -4.92
N ALA A 192 22.23 -28.20 -5.79
CA ALA A 192 22.46 -28.97 -7.01
C ALA A 192 22.90 -30.40 -6.67
N VAL A 193 22.21 -31.40 -7.23
CA VAL A 193 22.57 -32.83 -7.05
C VAL A 193 23.99 -33.12 -7.54
N THR A 194 24.43 -32.40 -8.58
CA THR A 194 25.78 -32.51 -9.12
C THR A 194 26.27 -31.12 -9.54
N PRO A 195 27.32 -30.58 -8.90
CA PRO A 195 27.89 -29.29 -9.28
C PRO A 195 28.37 -29.28 -10.72
N LYS A 196 28.10 -28.18 -11.44
CA LYS A 196 28.57 -27.95 -12.81
C LYS A 196 29.31 -26.62 -12.90
N ARG A 197 30.31 -26.56 -13.79
CA ARG A 197 30.98 -25.31 -14.16
C ARG A 197 30.17 -24.65 -15.27
N LEU A 198 29.65 -23.47 -15.03
CA LEU A 198 28.81 -22.70 -15.95
C LEU A 198 29.58 -21.48 -16.45
N ALA A 199 29.43 -21.15 -17.73
CA ALA A 199 29.89 -19.90 -18.31
C ALA A 199 28.67 -19.04 -18.64
N VAL A 200 28.71 -17.77 -18.24
CA VAL A 200 27.65 -16.78 -18.51
C VAL A 200 28.26 -15.72 -19.39
N VAL A 201 27.76 -15.60 -20.63
CA VAL A 201 28.22 -14.60 -21.60
C VAL A 201 27.17 -13.50 -21.67
N GLY A 202 27.55 -12.29 -21.24
CA GLY A 202 26.65 -11.15 -21.09
C GLY A 202 26.42 -10.79 -19.62
N ALA A 203 26.25 -9.49 -19.35
CA ALA A 203 25.98 -9.01 -18.01
C ALA A 203 24.51 -9.28 -17.63
N VAL A 204 24.33 -9.77 -16.42
CA VAL A 204 23.02 -9.85 -15.79
C VAL A 204 22.69 -8.47 -15.21
N PRO A 205 21.47 -7.93 -15.38
CA PRO A 205 21.12 -6.61 -14.84
C PRO A 205 21.40 -6.50 -13.34
N PRO A 206 21.76 -5.30 -12.82
CA PRO A 206 21.97 -5.10 -11.39
C PRO A 206 20.79 -5.60 -10.56
N GLY A 207 21.06 -6.40 -9.53
CA GLY A 207 20.03 -7.00 -8.67
C GLY A 207 19.52 -8.38 -9.10
N TRP A 208 19.78 -8.80 -10.35
CA TRP A 208 19.44 -10.14 -10.81
C TRP A 208 20.60 -11.08 -10.47
N ARG A 209 20.29 -12.19 -9.79
CA ARG A 209 21.29 -13.19 -9.39
C ARG A 209 20.93 -14.53 -9.99
N LEU A 210 21.90 -15.17 -10.64
CA LEU A 210 21.86 -16.61 -10.87
C LEU A 210 22.02 -17.26 -9.49
N ARG A 211 20.93 -17.84 -8.97
CA ARG A 211 20.92 -18.65 -7.75
C ARG A 211 20.42 -20.04 -8.09
#